data_AF-A0A3N0XEW2-F1
#
_entry.id   AF-A0A3N0XEW2-F1
#
_cell.length_a   1.000
_cell.length_b   1.000
_cell.length_c   1.000
_cell.angle_alpha   90.00
_cell.angle_beta   90.00
_cell.angle_gamma   90.00
#
_symmetry.space_group_name_H-M   'P 1'
#
loop_
_entity.id
_entity.type
_entity.pdbx_description
1 polymer ?
#
loop_
_entity_poly.entity_id
_entity_poly.type
_entity_poly.pdbx_seq_one_letter_code
_entity_poly.pdbx_strand_id
1 'polypeptide(L)'
;MLAVRLALCVHGARAAARTSTRASGLGHARSLSTDTDFSGVKERTLVAVKPDGVQRRLIGDVIKRFEQRGFRLVGLKMLQASDKLLAQHYVSLQKKPFYSSLLYYMTSGPVVAMVWEGHNVVRSSRILVGDTDPAEAAPGTIRGDFSVHISR
;
A
#
# COMPACT_ATOMS: atom_id res chain seq x y z
N MET A 1 2.14 -12.29 -20.30
CA MET A 1 0.71 -12.69 -20.32
C MET A 1 0.11 -12.37 -18.95
N LEU A 2 -0.47 -11.17 -18.83
CA LEU A 2 -1.26 -10.61 -17.72
C LEU A 2 -0.77 -10.74 -16.25
N ALA A 3 0.26 -9.96 -15.92
CA ALA A 3 0.60 -9.58 -14.55
C ALA A 3 -0.53 -8.72 -13.93
N VAL A 4 -1.46 -9.40 -13.28
CA VAL A 4 -2.67 -8.81 -12.71
C VAL A 4 -2.39 -8.24 -11.32
N ARG A 5 -1.76 -7.05 -11.33
CA ARG A 5 -2.08 -5.84 -10.56
C ARG A 5 -2.50 -5.91 -9.08
N LEU A 6 -2.11 -6.91 -8.28
CA LEU A 6 -2.32 -6.89 -6.82
C LEU A 6 -1.13 -7.37 -5.98
N ALA A 7 -0.03 -6.63 -6.08
CA ALA A 7 0.66 -6.12 -4.89
C ALA A 7 0.24 -4.66 -4.77
N LEU A 8 -0.40 -4.26 -3.67
CA LEU A 8 -0.83 -2.88 -3.42
C LEU A 8 -1.68 -2.26 -4.54
N CYS A 9 -2.98 -2.07 -4.33
CA CYS A 9 -3.77 -1.30 -5.27
C CYS A 9 -3.45 0.19 -5.15
N VAL A 10 -2.40 0.61 -5.84
CA VAL A 10 -1.92 1.98 -5.75
C VAL A 10 -2.77 2.92 -6.60
N HIS A 11 -3.70 3.64 -5.97
CA HIS A 11 -4.37 4.78 -6.58
C HIS A 11 -3.67 6.06 -6.12
N GLY A 12 -2.97 6.72 -7.05
CA GLY A 12 -2.38 8.03 -6.81
C GLY A 12 -3.47 9.09 -6.77
N ALA A 13 -3.77 9.64 -5.59
CA ALA A 13 -4.57 10.84 -5.45
C ALA A 13 -3.67 12.07 -5.60
N ARG A 14 -3.85 12.85 -6.67
CA ARG A 14 -3.12 14.10 -6.92
C ARG A 14 -3.87 15.25 -6.23
N ALA A 15 -3.31 15.85 -5.19
CA ALA A 15 -3.88 17.04 -4.56
C ALA A 15 -3.50 18.29 -5.37
N ALA A 16 -4.48 19.08 -5.80
CA ALA A 16 -4.28 20.36 -6.46
C ALA A 16 -3.98 21.45 -5.42
N ALA A 17 -2.85 22.13 -5.56
CA ALA A 17 -2.45 23.24 -4.69
C ALA A 17 -3.29 24.49 -4.99
N ARG A 18 -3.96 25.04 -3.97
CA ARG A 18 -4.61 26.36 -4.02
C ARG A 18 -3.61 27.41 -3.53
N THR A 19 -3.36 28.43 -4.35
CA THR A 19 -2.56 29.61 -4.04
C THR A 19 -3.27 30.44 -2.96
N SER A 20 -2.55 30.78 -1.88
CA SER A 20 -3.03 31.67 -0.83
C SER A 20 -2.06 32.84 -0.64
N THR A 21 -2.65 34.03 -0.57
CA THR A 21 -2.07 35.37 -0.66
C THR A 21 -1.31 35.75 0.61
N ARG A 22 -0.19 36.48 0.45
CA ARG A 22 0.68 37.02 1.53
C ARG A 22 -0.05 38.00 2.46
N ALA A 23 0.22 37.90 3.75
CA ALA A 23 0.10 39.01 4.71
C ALA A 23 1.30 38.99 5.69
N SER A 24 1.85 40.16 5.96
CA SER A 24 3.07 40.44 6.74
C SER A 24 2.76 40.79 8.22
N GLY A 25 3.59 40.33 9.16
CA GLY A 25 3.60 40.79 10.55
C GLY A 25 4.64 40.09 11.43
N LEU A 26 5.42 40.86 12.20
CA LEU A 26 6.56 40.43 13.04
C LEU A 26 6.15 39.69 14.34
N GLY A 27 7.00 38.74 14.78
CA GLY A 27 6.98 38.19 16.14
C GLY A 27 7.94 37.02 16.32
N HIS A 28 8.95 37.16 17.18
CA HIS A 28 9.98 36.16 17.45
C HIS A 28 9.45 35.01 18.33
N ALA A 29 9.31 33.83 17.73
CA ALA A 29 9.46 32.53 18.39
C ALA A 29 10.05 31.60 17.33
N ARG A 30 11.29 31.11 17.53
CA ARG A 30 11.85 30.07 16.65
C ARG A 30 11.09 28.78 16.93
N SER A 31 9.97 28.58 16.24
CA SER A 31 9.43 27.24 16.05
C SER A 31 10.53 26.44 15.35
N LEU A 32 10.82 25.25 15.88
CA LEU A 32 11.50 24.24 15.08
C LEU A 32 10.52 23.91 13.96
N SER A 33 10.62 24.64 12.85
CA SER A 33 9.89 24.28 11.66
C SER A 33 10.46 22.94 11.22
N THR A 34 9.62 21.90 11.33
CA THR A 34 9.83 20.65 10.59
C THR A 34 9.62 20.95 9.11
N ASP A 35 10.44 21.83 8.56
CA ASP A 35 10.55 22.11 7.13
C ASP A 35 11.43 21.04 6.50
N THR A 36 11.05 19.78 6.66
CA THR A 36 11.21 18.83 5.55
C THR A 36 10.01 19.02 4.64
N ASP A 37 9.93 20.18 3.99
CA ASP A 37 9.01 20.40 2.89
C ASP A 37 9.53 19.62 1.69
N PHE A 38 9.22 18.31 1.68
CA PHE A 38 9.26 17.50 0.47
C PHE A 38 8.21 18.05 -0.47
N SER A 39 8.62 19.02 -1.28
CA SER A 39 7.89 19.73 -2.33
C SER A 39 6.62 19.00 -2.79
N GLY A 40 5.46 19.44 -2.29
CA GLY A 40 4.17 19.51 -2.99
C GLY A 40 3.50 18.24 -3.53
N VAL A 41 4.15 17.07 -3.57
CA VAL A 41 3.55 15.82 -4.05
C VAL A 41 3.65 14.76 -2.95
N LYS A 42 2.67 14.78 -2.06
CA LYS A 42 2.44 13.73 -1.07
C LYS A 42 1.75 12.54 -1.75
N GLU A 43 2.51 11.81 -2.56
CA GLU A 43 2.04 10.60 -3.22
C GLU A 43 1.65 9.55 -2.16
N ARG A 44 0.53 8.85 -2.39
CA ARG A 44 0.00 7.83 -1.49
C ARG A 44 -0.24 6.52 -2.19
N THR A 45 -0.15 5.44 -1.44
CA THR A 45 -0.43 4.09 -1.91
C THR A 45 -1.19 3.27 -0.88
N LEU A 46 -2.07 2.39 -1.35
CA LEU A 46 -2.77 1.42 -0.52
C LEU A 46 -2.00 0.09 -0.51
N VAL A 47 -1.61 -0.35 0.68
CA VAL A 47 -1.11 -1.71 0.97
C VAL A 47 -2.16 -2.50 1.70
N ALA A 48 -2.31 -3.77 1.33
CA ALA A 48 -3.11 -4.70 2.10
C ALA A 48 -2.26 -5.92 2.46
N VAL A 49 -2.20 -6.25 3.75
CA VAL A 49 -1.79 -7.59 4.19
C VAL A 49 -3.02 -8.48 4.01
N LYS A 50 -2.87 -9.50 3.17
CA LYS A 50 -3.89 -10.47 2.80
C LYS A 50 -4.15 -11.45 3.97
N PRO A 51 -5.22 -12.28 3.93
CA PRO A 51 -5.59 -13.15 5.04
C PRO A 51 -4.46 -14.09 5.49
N ASP A 52 -3.67 -14.62 4.56
CA ASP A 52 -2.50 -15.45 4.84
C ASP A 52 -1.44 -14.72 5.68
N GLY A 53 -1.11 -13.48 5.32
CA GLY A 53 -0.14 -12.65 6.04
C GLY A 53 -0.63 -12.29 7.45
N VAL A 54 -1.94 -12.11 7.61
CA VAL A 54 -2.55 -11.88 8.93
C VAL A 54 -2.48 -13.14 9.79
N GLN A 55 -2.90 -14.30 9.25
CA GLN A 55 -2.87 -15.59 9.97
C GLN A 55 -1.45 -15.98 10.38
N ARG A 56 -0.46 -15.67 9.53
CA ARG A 56 0.96 -15.92 9.79
C ARG A 56 1.64 -14.85 10.64
N ARG A 57 0.88 -13.88 11.16
CA ARG A 57 1.35 -12.81 12.06
C ARG A 57 2.43 -11.89 11.45
N LEU A 58 2.42 -11.72 10.13
CA LEU A 58 3.43 -10.93 9.38
C LEU A 58 3.11 -9.43 9.28
N ILE A 59 2.04 -8.96 9.93
CA ILE A 59 1.62 -7.55 9.86
C ILE A 59 2.74 -6.61 10.32
N GLY A 60 3.38 -6.94 11.45
CA GLY A 60 4.47 -6.14 12.02
C GLY A 60 5.69 -6.08 11.11
N ASP A 61 6.07 -7.21 10.49
CA ASP A 61 7.20 -7.27 9.56
C ASP A 61 6.96 -6.42 8.31
N VAL A 62 5.73 -6.45 7.77
CA VAL A 62 5.36 -5.61 6.62
C VAL A 62 5.43 -4.12 7.01
N ILE A 63 4.83 -3.73 8.14
CA ILE A 63 4.87 -2.34 8.62
C ILE A 63 6.33 -1.88 8.79
N LYS A 64 7.13 -2.68 9.48
CA LYS A 64 8.55 -2.39 9.74
C LYS A 64 9.32 -2.13 8.44
N ARG A 65 9.11 -2.92 7.39
CA ARG A 65 9.79 -2.73 6.09
C ARG A 65 9.44 -1.38 5.45
N PHE A 66 8.19 -0.93 5.56
CA PHE A 66 7.75 0.35 5.02
C PHE A 66 8.26 1.53 5.86
N GLU A 67 8.23 1.42 7.19
CA GLU A 67 8.76 2.44 8.11
C GLU A 67 10.28 2.61 7.94
N GLN A 68 11.02 1.50 7.87
CA GLN A 68 12.47 1.52 7.63
C GLN A 68 12.84 2.12 6.27
N ARG A 69 11.93 2.05 5.29
CA ARG A 69 12.13 2.71 3.99
C ARG A 69 11.94 4.24 4.07
N GLY A 70 11.39 4.76 5.18
CA GLY A 70 11.12 6.16 5.40
C GLY A 70 9.72 6.60 4.93
N PHE A 71 8.80 5.67 4.67
CA PHE A 71 7.42 6.02 4.35
C PHE A 71 6.62 6.34 5.61
N ARG A 72 5.68 7.27 5.46
CA ARG A 72 4.79 7.67 6.54
C ARG A 72 3.49 6.88 6.48
N LEU A 73 3.15 6.18 7.55
CA LEU A 73 1.84 5.56 7.70
C LEU A 73 0.79 6.64 7.96
N VAL A 74 -0.19 6.79 7.07
CA VAL A 74 -1.25 7.82 7.19
C VAL A 74 -2.63 7.23 7.48
N GLY A 75 -2.77 5.90 7.41
CA GLY A 75 -4.00 5.21 7.80
C GLY A 75 -3.77 3.72 7.90
N LEU A 76 -4.44 3.07 8.86
CA LEU A 76 -4.40 1.64 9.07
C LEU A 76 -5.78 1.17 9.55
N LYS A 77 -6.30 0.09 8.95
CA LYS A 77 -7.55 -0.55 9.36
C LYS A 77 -7.49 -2.05 9.12
N MET A 78 -7.77 -2.83 10.15
CA MET A 78 -8.10 -4.24 10.00
C MET A 78 -9.60 -4.36 9.71
N LEU A 79 -9.97 -5.18 8.73
CA LEU A 79 -11.36 -5.41 8.36
C LEU A 79 -11.56 -6.79 7.75
N GLN A 80 -12.75 -7.34 7.93
CA GLN A 80 -13.27 -8.40 7.06
C GLN A 80 -13.86 -7.73 5.81
N ALA A 81 -13.25 -7.95 4.65
CA ALA A 81 -13.74 -7.33 3.42
C ALA A 81 -15.00 -8.06 2.93
N SER A 82 -16.04 -7.31 2.56
CA SER A 82 -17.26 -7.88 1.98
C SER A 82 -17.07 -8.24 0.50
N ASP A 83 -17.84 -9.21 0.01
CA ASP A 83 -17.83 -9.60 -1.41
C ASP A 83 -18.07 -8.40 -2.33
N LYS A 84 -19.00 -7.51 -1.96
CA LYS A 84 -19.29 -6.29 -2.72
C LYS A 84 -18.07 -5.38 -2.85
N LEU A 85 -17.33 -5.16 -1.75
CA LEU A 85 -16.14 -4.33 -1.74
C LEU A 85 -15.03 -4.96 -2.60
N LEU A 86 -14.82 -6.27 -2.47
CA LEU A 86 -13.79 -6.99 -3.24
C LEU A 86 -14.14 -7.05 -4.73
N ALA A 87 -15.41 -7.26 -5.08
CA ALA A 87 -15.85 -7.25 -6.47
C ALA A 87 -15.62 -5.89 -7.14
N GLN A 88 -15.86 -4.80 -6.42
CA GLN A 88 -15.51 -3.45 -6.88
C GLN A 88 -14.00 -3.28 -7.03
N HIS A 89 -13.22 -3.76 -6.05
CA HIS A 89 -11.77 -3.66 -6.07
C HIS A 89 -11.12 -4.44 -7.23
N TYR A 90 -11.65 -5.63 -7.54
CA TYR A 90 -11.12 -6.55 -8.55
C TYR A 90 -11.90 -6.53 -9.86
N VAL A 91 -12.68 -5.48 -10.15
CA VAL A 91 -13.54 -5.38 -11.35
C VAL A 91 -12.79 -5.68 -12.65
N SER A 92 -11.54 -5.22 -12.76
CA SER A 92 -10.68 -5.46 -13.94
C SER A 92 -10.33 -6.94 -14.17
N LEU A 93 -10.55 -7.80 -13.18
CA LEU A 93 -10.17 -9.21 -13.17
C LEU A 93 -11.37 -10.14 -13.32
N GLN A 94 -12.58 -9.61 -13.40
CA GLN A 94 -13.82 -10.38 -13.41
C GLN A 94 -13.85 -11.46 -14.51
N LYS A 95 -13.18 -11.21 -15.64
CA LYS A 95 -13.08 -12.16 -16.77
C LYS A 95 -11.93 -13.17 -16.64
N LYS A 96 -11.18 -13.17 -15.53
CA LYS A 96 -10.06 -14.08 -15.31
C LYS A 96 -10.56 -15.40 -14.72
N PRO A 97 -10.00 -16.56 -15.12
CA PRO A 97 -10.46 -17.87 -14.64
C PRO A 97 -10.28 -18.06 -13.13
N PHE A 98 -9.36 -17.32 -12.50
CA PHE A 98 -9.09 -17.35 -11.07
C PHE A 98 -9.88 -16.32 -10.25
N TYR A 99 -10.81 -15.57 -10.85
CA TYR A 99 -11.51 -14.48 -10.16
C TYR A 99 -12.33 -14.97 -8.96
N SER A 100 -13.09 -16.05 -9.13
CA SER A 100 -13.92 -16.60 -8.06
C SER A 100 -13.10 -17.12 -6.88
N SER A 101 -11.98 -17.80 -7.17
CA SER A 101 -11.07 -18.30 -6.15
C SER A 101 -10.40 -17.13 -5.41
N LEU A 102 -9.98 -16.08 -6.12
CA LEU A 102 -9.44 -14.85 -5.55
C LEU A 102 -10.43 -14.17 -4.59
N LEU A 103 -11.72 -14.08 -4.95
CA LEU A 103 -12.72 -13.51 -4.05
C LEU A 103 -12.89 -14.36 -2.80
N TYR A 104 -13.06 -15.68 -2.96
CA TYR A 104 -13.16 -16.62 -1.83
C TYR A 104 -11.95 -16.54 -0.89
N TYR A 105 -10.76 -16.50 -1.47
CA TYR A 105 -9.52 -16.34 -0.73
C TYR A 105 -9.50 -15.03 0.07
N MET A 106 -9.86 -13.91 -0.55
CA MET A 106 -9.87 -12.62 0.10
C MET A 106 -10.98 -12.45 1.16
N THR A 107 -12.06 -13.23 1.09
CA THR A 107 -13.11 -13.28 2.12
C THR A 107 -12.90 -14.34 3.18
N SER A 108 -11.89 -15.21 3.04
CA SER A 108 -11.60 -16.29 4.00
C SER A 108 -11.14 -15.79 5.37
N GLY A 109 -10.72 -14.53 5.50
CA GLY A 109 -10.23 -13.98 6.75
C GLY A 109 -9.97 -12.47 6.69
N PRO A 110 -9.52 -11.89 7.82
CA PRO A 110 -9.33 -10.46 7.92
C PRO A 110 -8.15 -9.99 7.08
N VAL A 111 -8.24 -8.76 6.59
CA VAL A 111 -7.16 -8.06 5.90
C VAL A 111 -6.76 -6.83 6.70
N VAL A 112 -5.48 -6.43 6.61
CA VAL A 112 -5.01 -5.15 7.16
C VAL A 112 -4.73 -4.21 6.00
N ALA A 113 -5.61 -3.24 5.79
CA ALA A 113 -5.46 -2.18 4.82
C ALA A 113 -4.69 -1.01 5.44
N MET A 114 -3.68 -0.52 4.73
CA MET A 114 -2.79 0.55 5.16
C MET A 114 -2.59 1.55 4.02
N VAL A 115 -2.51 2.83 4.36
CA VAL A 115 -2.17 3.90 3.42
C VAL A 115 -0.80 4.45 3.79
N TRP A 116 0.12 4.40 2.85
CA TRP A 116 1.49 4.91 3.00
C TRP A 116 1.71 6.13 2.13
N GLU A 117 2.41 7.11 2.66
CA GLU A 117 2.74 8.37 2.00
C GLU A 117 4.25 8.56 1.92
N GLY A 118 4.73 9.05 0.78
CA GLY A 118 6.14 9.39 0.61
C GLY A 118 6.52 9.62 -0.86
N HIS A 119 7.77 10.01 -1.08
CA HIS A 119 8.30 10.22 -2.43
C HIS A 119 8.39 8.90 -3.20
N ASN A 120 7.80 8.84 -4.40
CA ASN A 120 7.75 7.65 -5.25
C ASN A 120 7.23 6.40 -4.50
N VAL A 121 6.35 6.58 -3.51
CA VAL A 121 5.88 5.49 -2.64
C VAL A 121 5.20 4.41 -3.46
N VAL A 122 4.54 4.76 -4.56
CA VAL A 122 3.83 3.81 -5.43
C VAL A 122 4.79 2.81 -6.06
N ARG A 123 5.80 3.33 -6.75
CA ARG A 123 6.82 2.52 -7.45
C ARG A 123 7.68 1.78 -6.43
N SER A 124 8.16 2.48 -5.41
CA SER A 124 9.05 1.92 -4.41
C SER A 124 8.39 0.80 -3.60
N SER A 125 7.09 0.93 -3.31
CA SER A 125 6.37 -0.14 -2.63
C SER A 125 6.22 -1.39 -3.49
N ARG A 126 6.00 -1.25 -4.80
CA ARG A 126 5.95 -2.41 -5.72
C ARG A 126 7.28 -3.17 -5.74
N ILE A 127 8.40 -2.43 -5.75
CA ILE A 127 9.74 -3.02 -5.67
C ILE A 127 9.95 -3.71 -4.31
N LEU A 128 9.56 -3.06 -3.21
CA LEU A 128 9.68 -3.61 -1.86
C LEU A 128 8.87 -4.90 -1.67
N VAL A 129 7.67 -4.97 -2.27
CA VAL A 129 6.82 -6.18 -2.19
C VAL A 129 7.35 -7.33 -3.04
N GLY A 130 7.95 -7.03 -4.20
CA GLY A 130 8.45 -8.05 -5.13
C GLY A 130 7.40 -8.54 -6.13
N ASP A 131 7.82 -9.43 -7.04
CA ASP A 131 6.99 -9.95 -8.13
C ASP A 131 5.72 -10.64 -7.61
N THR A 132 4.68 -10.73 -8.45
CA THR A 132 3.43 -11.43 -8.10
C THR A 132 3.63 -12.91 -7.91
N ASP A 133 4.52 -13.52 -8.68
CA ASP A 133 4.97 -14.88 -8.44
C ASP A 133 6.10 -14.87 -7.40
N PRO A 134 5.93 -15.49 -6.21
CA PRO A 134 7.00 -15.59 -5.24
C PRO A 134 8.25 -16.31 -5.76
N ALA A 135 8.11 -17.21 -6.74
CA ALA A 135 9.26 -17.89 -7.35
C ALA A 135 10.17 -16.91 -8.12
N GLU A 136 9.58 -15.82 -8.64
CA GLU A 136 10.28 -14.75 -9.36
C GLU A 136 10.59 -13.54 -8.46
N ALA A 137 10.20 -13.59 -7.19
CA ALA A 137 10.43 -12.50 -6.25
C ALA A 137 11.86 -12.55 -5.71
N ALA A 138 12.62 -11.47 -5.93
CA ALA A 138 14.00 -11.39 -5.48
C ALA A 138 14.13 -11.49 -3.94
N PRO A 139 15.20 -12.12 -3.42
CA PRO A 139 15.51 -12.11 -1.99
C PRO A 139 15.57 -10.67 -1.44
N GLY A 140 15.06 -10.47 -0.22
CA GLY A 140 14.94 -9.16 0.42
C GLY A 140 13.65 -8.42 0.09
N THR A 141 12.85 -8.90 -0.87
CA THR A 141 11.47 -8.43 -1.07
C THR A 141 10.51 -9.13 -0.11
N ILE A 142 9.36 -8.52 0.20
CA ILE A 142 8.40 -9.12 1.14
C ILE A 142 7.93 -10.50 0.65
N ARG A 143 7.67 -10.67 -0.65
CA ARG A 143 7.27 -11.97 -1.20
C ARG A 143 8.42 -12.95 -1.29
N GLY A 144 9.61 -12.51 -1.68
CA GLY A 144 10.79 -13.38 -1.72
C GLY A 144 11.16 -13.92 -0.34
N ASP A 145 10.99 -13.11 0.72
CA ASP A 145 11.34 -13.50 2.08
C ASP A 145 10.24 -14.33 2.78
N PHE A 146 8.96 -14.12 2.44
CA PHE A 146 7.84 -14.67 3.22
C PHE A 146 6.84 -15.51 2.42
N SER A 147 6.89 -15.57 1.09
CA SER A 147 5.93 -16.32 0.28
C SER A 147 6.61 -17.44 -0.49
N VAL A 148 5.97 -18.61 -0.56
CA VAL A 148 6.47 -19.78 -1.31
C VAL A 148 5.61 -20.12 -2.53
N HIS A 149 4.35 -19.65 -2.55
CA HIS A 149 3.41 -19.93 -3.63
C HIS A 149 2.36 -18.82 -3.74
N ILE A 150 1.73 -18.70 -4.92
CA ILE A 150 0.61 -17.78 -5.15
C ILE A 150 -0.64 -18.31 -4.43
N SER A 151 -1.08 -17.61 -3.39
CA SER A 151 -2.33 -17.92 -2.67
C SER A 151 -3.54 -17.34 -3.42
N ARG A 152 -4.50 -18.19 -3.79
CA ARG A 152 -5.71 -17.86 -4.54
C ARG A 152 -6.78 -18.93 -4.37
#